data_AF-A0A0K8TD90-F1
#
_entry.id   AF-A0A0K8TD90-F1
#
_cell.length_a   1.000
_cell.length_b   1.000
_cell.length_c   1.000
_cell.angle_alpha   90.00
_cell.angle_beta   90.00
_cell.angle_gamma   90.00
#
_symmetry.space_group_name_H-M   'P 1'
#
loop_
_entity.id
_entity.type
_entity.pdbx_description
1 polymer ?
#
loop_
_entity_poly.entity_id
_entity_poly.type
_entity_poly.pdbx_seq_one_letter_code
_entity_poly.pdbx_strand_id
1 'polypeptide(L)'
;EELVNASDTNENLIRMLQSNAPIFCFTRIDENTFNFTLEMQNRTMTHDFKLGEPHEMERRDGSKVKITYTLEGENVLKQVIIPKDGRVAYFRREFGENEVKMIIKME
;
A
#
# COMPACT_ATOMS: atom_id res chain seq x y z
N GLU A 1 -1.12 1.44 23.46
CA GLU A 1 -1.62 2.81 23.23
C GLU A 1 -0.42 3.73 23.07
N GLU A 2 -0.09 4.14 21.84
CA GLU A 2 0.72 5.34 21.52
C GLU A 2 1.02 5.36 20.02
N LEU A 3 0.10 5.86 19.19
CA LEU A 3 0.38 6.31 17.82
C LEU A 3 -0.65 7.37 17.43
N VAL A 4 -0.66 8.51 18.15
CA VAL A 4 -1.46 9.68 17.78
C VAL A 4 -0.57 10.91 17.90
N ASN A 5 0.28 11.16 16.91
CA ASN A 5 0.83 12.49 16.65
C ASN A 5 1.51 12.56 15.26
N ALA A 6 0.68 12.59 14.22
CA ALA A 6 1.04 13.12 12.90
C ALA A 6 -0.25 13.72 12.32
N SER A 7 -0.52 14.97 12.69
CA SER A 7 -1.76 15.69 12.40
C SER A 7 -2.02 15.78 10.89
N ASP A 8 -3.31 15.69 10.54
CA ASP A 8 -3.94 15.82 9.22
C ASP A 8 -3.92 14.64 8.25
N THR A 9 -2.88 13.80 8.19
CA THR A 9 -2.90 12.63 7.28
C THR A 9 -3.50 11.37 7.94
N ASN A 10 -3.61 11.39 9.27
CA ASN A 10 -3.88 10.20 10.06
C ASN A 10 -5.39 9.90 10.21
N GLU A 11 -6.29 10.88 10.26
CA GLU A 11 -7.70 10.59 10.57
C GLU A 11 -8.41 9.77 9.49
N ASN A 12 -8.20 10.08 8.21
CA ASN A 12 -8.81 9.31 7.12
C ASN A 12 -8.21 7.90 6.98
N LEU A 13 -6.90 7.75 7.22
CA LEU A 13 -6.23 6.45 7.24
C LEU A 13 -6.67 5.61 8.45
N ILE A 14 -6.70 6.21 9.65
CA ILE A 14 -7.20 5.59 10.87
C ILE A 14 -8.66 5.17 10.69
N ARG A 15 -9.51 6.07 10.16
CA ARG A 15 -10.93 5.77 9.93
C ARG A 15 -11.13 4.67 8.90
N MET A 16 -10.31 4.63 7.84
CA MET A 16 -10.27 3.53 6.87
C MET A 16 -9.85 2.20 7.54
N LEU A 17 -8.91 2.23 8.48
CA LEU A 17 -8.51 1.03 9.24
C LEU A 17 -9.57 0.60 10.27
N GLN A 18 -10.39 1.54 10.77
CA GLN A 18 -11.39 1.30 11.81
C GLN A 18 -12.78 0.85 11.28
N SER A 19 -13.17 1.19 10.05
CA SER A 19 -14.57 0.99 9.56
C SER A 19 -14.83 -0.34 8.83
N ASN A 20 -14.12 -1.40 9.22
CA ASN A 20 -13.89 -2.69 8.53
C ASN A 20 -12.56 -2.72 7.79
N ALA A 21 -11.71 -3.64 8.22
CA ALA A 21 -10.35 -3.75 7.73
C ALA A 21 -10.37 -4.05 6.21
N PRO A 22 -9.76 -3.19 5.38
CA PRO A 22 -9.57 -3.50 3.97
C PRO A 22 -8.69 -4.74 3.81
N ILE A 23 -9.00 -5.58 2.82
CA ILE A 23 -8.19 -6.77 2.52
C ILE A 23 -7.19 -6.40 1.42
N PHE A 24 -5.90 -6.60 1.72
CA PHE A 24 -4.81 -6.41 0.77
C PHE A 24 -4.33 -7.79 0.30
N CYS A 25 -4.53 -8.09 -0.98
CA CYS A 25 -4.08 -9.32 -1.62
C CYS A 25 -2.96 -9.03 -2.62
N PHE A 26 -1.88 -9.79 -2.54
CA PHE A 26 -0.77 -9.75 -3.48
C PHE A 26 -0.59 -11.16 -4.06
N THR A 27 -0.91 -11.33 -5.34
CA THR A 27 -0.83 -12.62 -6.03
C THR A 27 0.35 -12.60 -6.98
N ARG A 28 1.31 -13.50 -6.78
CA ARG A 28 2.43 -13.66 -7.71
C ARG A 28 1.93 -14.29 -9.01
N ILE A 29 2.14 -13.61 -10.14
CA ILE A 29 1.81 -14.13 -11.47
C ILE A 29 3.03 -14.86 -12.04
N ASP A 30 4.19 -14.22 -11.98
CA ASP A 30 5.47 -14.78 -12.42
C ASP A 30 6.63 -14.31 -11.51
N GLU A 31 7.88 -14.43 -11.96
CA GLU A 31 9.05 -14.03 -11.19
C GLU A 31 9.00 -12.58 -10.71
N ASN A 32 8.56 -11.66 -11.57
CA ASN A 32 8.62 -10.20 -11.36
C ASN A 32 7.24 -9.51 -11.40
N THR A 33 6.22 -10.19 -11.89
CA THR A 33 4.87 -9.63 -12.05
C THR A 33 3.93 -10.12 -10.96
N PHE A 34 3.19 -9.19 -10.37
CA PHE A 34 2.22 -9.46 -9.31
C PHE A 34 0.92 -8.74 -9.62
N ASN A 35 -0.20 -9.36 -9.25
CA ASN A 35 -1.48 -8.67 -9.14
C ASN A 35 -1.64 -8.14 -7.71
N PHE A 36 -1.98 -6.87 -7.59
CA PHE A 36 -2.48 -6.29 -6.35
C PHE A 36 -4.00 -6.20 -6.40
N THR A 37 -4.66 -6.67 -5.35
CA THR A 37 -6.09 -6.48 -5.14
C THR A 37 -6.34 -5.86 -3.76
N LEU A 38 -7.08 -4.76 -3.75
CA LEU A 38 -7.57 -4.08 -2.55
C LEU A 38 -9.09 -4.22 -2.49
N GLU A 39 -9.57 -5.03 -1.55
CA GLU A 39 -10.99 -5.19 -1.30
C GLU A 39 -11.43 -4.28 -0.16
N MET A 40 -12.44 -3.48 -0.44
CA MET A 40 -13.11 -2.59 0.51
C MET A 40 -14.61 -2.85 0.39
N GLN A 41 -15.38 -2.63 1.46
CA GLN A 41 -16.82 -2.97 1.53
C GLN A 41 -17.62 -2.65 0.26
N ASN A 42 -17.35 -1.50 -0.38
CA ASN A 42 -18.14 -1.00 -1.51
C ASN A 42 -17.37 -1.01 -2.85
N ARG A 43 -16.10 -1.46 -2.86
CA ARG A 43 -15.27 -1.41 -4.07
C ARG A 43 -14.06 -2.31 -3.96
N THR A 44 -13.83 -3.08 -5.01
CA THR A 44 -12.56 -3.77 -5.25
C THR A 44 -11.72 -2.97 -6.25
N MET A 45 -10.44 -2.81 -5.98
CA MET A 45 -9.47 -2.25 -6.91
C MET A 45 -8.42 -3.31 -7.22
N THR A 46 -8.13 -3.54 -8.49
CA THR A 46 -7.09 -4.49 -8.91
C THR A 46 -6.17 -3.85 -9.95
N HIS A 47 -4.89 -4.18 -9.90
CA HIS A 47 -3.93 -3.84 -10.95
C HIS A 47 -2.73 -4.77 -10.91
N ASP A 48 -2.14 -5.01 -12.07
CA ASP A 48 -0.86 -5.70 -12.17
C ASP A 48 0.28 -4.69 -12.05
N PHE A 49 1.38 -5.13 -11.45
CA PHE A 49 2.62 -4.35 -11.36
C PHE A 49 3.84 -5.27 -11.52
N LYS A 50 4.93 -4.67 -11.99
CA LYS A 50 6.25 -5.31 -12.01
C LYS A 50 7.11 -4.78 -10.88
N LEU A 51 7.88 -5.66 -10.25
CA LEU A 51 8.83 -5.27 -9.23
C LEU A 51 9.89 -4.31 -9.82
N GLY A 52 10.18 -3.23 -9.10
CA GLY A 52 11.17 -2.22 -9.49
C GLY A 52 10.67 -1.20 -10.52
N GLU A 53 9.55 -1.45 -11.19
CA GLU A 53 9.01 -0.54 -12.20
C GLU A 53 7.98 0.43 -11.57
N PRO A 54 8.10 1.75 -11.81
CA PRO A 54 7.09 2.69 -11.37
C PRO A 54 5.87 2.68 -12.30
N HIS A 55 4.68 2.64 -11.72
CA HIS A 55 3.41 2.82 -12.46
C HIS A 55 2.55 3.93 -11.88
N GLU A 56 1.72 4.53 -12.72
CA GLU A 56 0.75 5.54 -12.29
C GLU A 56 -0.58 4.89 -11.93
N MET A 57 -1.16 5.34 -10.81
CA MET A 57 -2.48 4.91 -10.35
C MET A 57 -3.33 6.14 -10.03
N GLU A 58 -4.58 6.12 -10.50
CA GLU A 58 -5.57 7.13 -10.14
C GLU A 58 -6.24 6.75 -8.81
N ARG A 59 -6.19 7.68 -7.86
CA ARG A 59 -6.89 7.58 -6.58
C ARG A 59 -8.37 7.94 -6.76
N ARG A 60 -9.16 7.67 -5.73
CA ARG A 60 -10.62 7.94 -5.72
C ARG A 60 -10.99 9.41 -5.94
N ASP A 61 -10.11 10.31 -5.54
CA ASP A 61 -10.27 11.76 -5.69
C ASP A 61 -9.83 12.28 -7.07
N GLY A 62 -9.50 11.38 -8.01
CA GLY A 62 -8.98 11.73 -9.34
C GLY A 62 -7.50 12.15 -9.34
N SER A 63 -6.85 12.20 -8.17
CA SER A 63 -5.42 12.47 -8.11
C SER A 63 -4.61 11.27 -8.60
N LYS A 64 -3.51 11.52 -9.30
CA LYS A 64 -2.59 10.47 -9.75
C LYS A 64 -1.43 10.35 -8.78
N VAL A 65 -1.02 9.12 -8.53
CA VAL A 65 0.19 8.80 -7.76
C VAL A 65 1.08 7.84 -8.52
N LYS A 66 2.38 8.00 -8.36
CA LYS A 66 3.35 7.01 -8.82
C LYS A 66 3.60 6.01 -7.70
N ILE A 67 3.54 4.73 -8.03
CA ILE A 67 3.74 3.64 -7.09
C ILE A 67 4.88 2.78 -7.59
N THR A 68 5.76 2.34 -6.70
CA THR A 68 6.79 1.34 -7.00
C THR A 68 6.79 0.28 -5.92
N TYR A 69 6.78 -0.99 -6.34
CA TYR A 69 6.89 -2.12 -5.43
C TYR A 69 8.27 -2.77 -5.58
N THR A 70 8.88 -3.16 -4.46
CA THR A 70 10.14 -3.92 -4.46
C THR A 70 10.07 -5.03 -3.41
N LEU A 71 10.75 -6.14 -3.67
CA LEU A 71 10.85 -7.26 -2.74
C LEU A 71 12.23 -7.24 -2.09
N GLU A 72 12.28 -7.30 -0.77
CA GLU A 72 13.50 -7.50 0.03
C GLU A 72 13.49 -8.95 0.53
N GLY A 73 14.39 -9.79 0.01
CA GLY A 73 14.32 -11.23 0.26
C GLY A 73 13.06 -11.85 -0.33
N GLU A 74 12.46 -12.80 0.38
CA GLU A 74 11.27 -13.53 -0.09
C GLU A 74 9.97 -13.10 0.58
N ASN A 75 10.04 -12.43 1.74
CA ASN A 75 8.88 -12.19 2.60
C ASN A 75 8.65 -10.72 2.97
N VAL A 76 9.44 -9.78 2.43
CA VAL A 76 9.27 -8.34 2.70
C VAL A 76 8.92 -7.60 1.42
N LEU A 77 7.68 -7.10 1.35
CA LEU A 77 7.22 -6.23 0.27
C LEU A 77 7.32 -4.76 0.69
N LYS A 78 8.11 -3.99 -0.05
CA LYS A 78 8.16 -2.53 0.05
C LYS A 78 7.29 -1.91 -1.03
N GLN A 79 6.57 -0.86 -0.65
CA GLN A 79 5.78 -0.04 -1.54
C GLN A 79 6.10 1.42 -1.27
N VAL A 80 6.48 2.14 -2.32
CA VAL A 80 6.72 3.59 -2.28
C VAL A 80 5.60 4.25 -3.08
N ILE A 81 4.93 5.22 -2.48
CA ILE A 81 3.89 6.01 -3.12
C ILE A 81 4.35 7.46 -3.15
N ILE A 82 4.49 8.02 -4.34
CA ILE A 82 4.87 9.41 -4.58
C ILE A 82 3.65 10.11 -5.19
N PRO A 83 2.86 10.85 -4.40
CA PRO A 83 1.81 11.72 -4.91
C PRO A 83 2.40 12.97 -5.57
N LYS A 84 1.59 13.68 -6.36
CA LYS A 84 2.01 14.91 -7.05
C LYS A 84 2.43 16.05 -6.12
N ASP A 85 1.97 16.04 -4.87
CA ASP A 85 2.32 17.03 -3.85
C ASP A 85 3.69 16.76 -3.20
N GLY A 86 4.36 15.67 -3.56
CA GLY A 86 5.74 15.36 -3.17
C GLY A 86 5.90 14.66 -1.82
N ARG A 87 4.84 14.53 -1.01
CA ARG A 87 4.89 13.83 0.28
C ARG A 87 4.97 12.32 0.08
N VAL A 88 6.12 11.73 0.35
CA VAL A 88 6.38 10.32 0.00
C VAL A 88 5.90 9.43 1.12
N ALA A 89 5.09 8.43 0.78
CA ALA A 89 4.64 7.40 1.71
C ALA A 89 5.40 6.09 1.44
N TYR A 90 6.03 5.55 2.47
CA TYR A 90 6.76 4.29 2.45
C TYR A 90 6.02 3.25 3.27
N PHE A 91 5.67 2.14 2.64
CA PHE A 91 5.07 0.98 3.26
C PHE A 91 6.07 -0.17 3.23
N ARG A 92 6.28 -0.82 4.37
CA ARG A 92 7.02 -2.08 4.47
C ARG A 92 6.10 -3.13 5.09
N ARG A 93 5.81 -4.19 4.34
CA ARG A 93 5.01 -5.34 4.78
C ARG A 93 5.93 -6.54 4.91
N GLU A 94 6.00 -7.11 6.09
CA GLU A 94 6.75 -8.33 6.37
C GLU A 94 5.75 -9.44 6.66
N PHE A 95 5.74 -10.45 5.79
CA PHE A 95 4.84 -11.59 5.85
C PHE A 95 5.48 -12.70 6.69
N GLY A 96 4.79 -13.07 7.77
CA GLY A 96 5.03 -14.30 8.52
C GLY A 96 4.07 -15.41 8.08
N GLU A 97 4.06 -16.51 8.82
CA GLU A 97 3.21 -17.66 8.50
C GLU A 97 1.71 -17.35 8.60
N ASN A 98 1.30 -16.61 9.64
CA ASN A 98 -0.11 -16.32 9.93
C ASN A 98 -0.40 -14.84 10.17
N GLU A 99 0.62 -13.98 10.10
CA GLU A 99 0.49 -12.56 10.36
C GLU A 99 1.32 -11.72 9.39
N VAL A 100 0.94 -10.46 9.26
CA VAL A 100 1.70 -9.47 8.49
C VAL A 100 2.00 -8.27 9.39
N LYS A 101 3.28 -7.90 9.47
CA LYS A 101 3.69 -6.66 10.11
C LYS A 101 3.78 -5.57 9.07
N MET A 102 2.95 -4.53 9.19
CA MET A 102 2.99 -3.35 8.33
C MET A 102 3.59 -2.16 9.06
N ILE A 103 4.60 -1.54 8.46
CA ILE A 103 5.19 -0.28 8.92
C ILE A 103 4.94 0.77 7.85
N ILE A 104 4.41 1.92 8.26
CA ILE A 104 4.14 3.07 7.39
C ILE A 104 5.02 4.22 7.87
N LYS A 105 5.78 4.83 6.95
CA LYS A 105 6.55 6.05 7.18
C LYS A 105 6.12 7.11 6.17
N MET A 106 5.97 8.34 6.65
CA MET A 106 5.60 9.50 5.84
C MET A 106 6.74 10.51 5.89
N GLU A 107 7.16 11.01 4.74
CA GLU A 107 8.20 12.05 4.58
C GLU A 107 7.65 13.25 3.80
#